data_AF-A0A5Q0BC89-F1
#
_entry.id   AF-A0A5Q0BC89-F1
#
_cell.length_a   1.000
_cell.length_b   1.000
_cell.length_c   1.000
_cell.angle_alpha   90.00
_cell.angle_beta   90.00
_cell.angle_gamma   90.00
#
_symmetry.space_group_name_H-M   'P 1'
#
loop_
_entity.id
_entity.type
_entity.pdbx_description
1 polymer ?
#
loop_
_entity_poly.entity_id
_entity_poly.type
_entity_poly.pdbx_seq_one_letter_code
_entity_poly.pdbx_strand_id
1 'polypeptide(L)' 'MSTMNISLPDTLKSFVDEQVNQGCYGTSSEYVRELIRKDQDRLRLRGLLLAGAASAPATPAADPACFFVSFCR' A
#
# COMPACT_ATOMS: atom_id res chain seq x y z
N MET A 1 13.52 18.69 -3.17
CA MET A 1 13.68 17.30 -3.68
C MET A 1 15.06 16.83 -3.29
N SER A 2 15.16 15.74 -2.52
CA SER A 2 16.44 15.06 -2.30
C SER A 2 16.64 14.01 -3.39
N THR A 3 17.83 13.97 -3.98
CA THR A 3 18.20 12.99 -5.01
C THR A 3 18.70 11.71 -4.35
N MET A 4 18.25 10.57 -4.85
CA MET A 4 18.70 9.23 -4.42
C MET A 4 19.21 8.48 -5.65
N ASN A 5 20.49 8.10 -5.65
CA ASN A 5 21.08 7.32 -6.73
C ASN A 5 20.90 5.83 -6.44
N ILE A 6 20.43 5.07 -7.42
CA ILE A 6 20.17 3.63 -7.31
C ILE A 6 20.76 2.95 -8.54
N SER A 7 21.54 1.90 -8.33
CA SER A 7 22.05 1.04 -9.40
C SER A 7 21.15 -0.19 -9.51
N LEU A 8 20.66 -0.46 -10.71
CA LEU A 8 19.79 -1.59 -11.02
C LEU A 8 20.47 -2.49 -12.06
N PRO A 9 20.31 -3.83 -11.96
CA PRO A 9 20.64 -4.73 -13.06
C PRO A 9 19.86 -4.39 -14.33
N ASP A 10 20.40 -4.72 -15.50
CA ASP A 10 19.79 -4.41 -16.79
C ASP A 10 18.34 -4.92 -16.90
N THR A 11 18.07 -6.10 -16.34
CA THR A 11 16.72 -6.70 -16.34
C THR A 11 15.70 -5.80 -15.63
N LEU A 12 16.05 -5.24 -14.48
CA LEU A 12 15.17 -4.35 -13.72
C LEU A 12 15.05 -2.99 -14.40
N LYS A 13 16.12 -2.50 -15.01
CA LYS A 13 16.08 -1.25 -15.79
C LYS A 13 15.11 -1.38 -16.97
N SER A 14 15.23 -2.45 -17.76
CA SER A 14 14.34 -2.71 -18.90
C SER A 14 12.88 -2.82 -18.47
N PHE A 15 12.61 -3.47 -17.34
CA PHE A 15 11.25 -3.53 -16.78
C PHE A 15 10.72 -2.14 -16.42
N VAL A 16 11.52 -1.30 -15.74
CA VAL A 16 11.11 0.07 -15.39
C VAL A 16 10.87 0.90 -16.65
N ASP A 17 11.74 0.79 -17.65
CA ASP A 17 11.60 1.50 -18.92
C ASP A 17 10.30 1.09 -19.65
N GLU A 18 9.94 -0.19 -19.61
CA GLU A 18 8.67 -0.68 -20.16
C GLU A 18 7.46 -0.12 -19.39
N GLN A 19 7.52 -0.03 -18.07
CA GLN A 19 6.46 0.58 -17.26
C GLN A 19 6.31 2.09 -17.52
N VAL A 20 7.39 2.78 -17.82
CA VAL A 20 7.37 4.20 -18.23
C VAL A 20 6.75 4.35 -19.62
N ASN A 21 7.11 3.46 -20.56
CA ASN A 21 6.59 3.51 -21.93
C ASN A 21 5.12 3.09 -22.06
N GLN A 22 4.67 2.10 -21.26
CA GLN A 22 3.29 1.59 -21.29
C GLN A 22 2.36 2.33 -20.33
N GLY A 23 2.90 2.93 -19.27
CA GLY A 23 2.14 3.57 -18.21
C GLY A 23 2.00 5.08 -18.37
N CYS A 24 1.32 5.70 -17.40
CA CYS A 24 1.17 7.16 -17.29
C CYS A 24 2.36 7.83 -16.56
N TYR A 25 3.54 7.21 -16.54
CA TYR A 25 4.70 7.73 -15.83
C TYR A 25 5.61 8.49 -16.79
N GLY A 26 6.02 9.70 -16.44
CA GLY A 26 6.87 10.52 -17.30
C GLY A 26 8.36 10.19 -17.20
N THR A 27 8.80 9.55 -16.10
CA THR A 27 10.20 9.18 -15.87
C THR A 27 10.34 7.94 -14.99
N SER A 28 11.49 7.25 -15.07
CA SER A 28 11.84 6.13 -14.19
C SER A 28 11.81 6.54 -12.70
N SER A 29 12.27 7.74 -12.38
CA SER A 29 12.23 8.28 -11.01
C SER A 29 10.80 8.47 -10.48
N GLU A 30 9.84 8.73 -11.36
CA GLU A 30 8.43 8.86 -10.99
C GLU A 30 7.81 7.50 -10.73
N TYR A 31 8.08 6.52 -11.60
CA TYR A 31 7.69 5.13 -11.36
C TYR A 31 8.19 4.62 -10.01
N VAL A 32 9.47 4.84 -9.70
CA VAL A 32 10.07 4.41 -8.42
C VAL A 32 9.43 5.11 -7.22
N ARG A 33 9.12 6.41 -7.31
CA ARG A 33 8.41 7.15 -6.25
C ARG A 33 7.04 6.54 -5.97
N GLU A 34 6.29 6.21 -7.01
CA GLU A 34 4.98 5.58 -6.85
C GLU A 34 5.08 4.14 -6.34
N LEU A 35 6.11 3.40 -6.74
CA LEU A 35 6.38 2.06 -6.21
C LEU A 35 6.63 2.10 -4.70
N ILE A 36 7.40 3.08 -4.21
CA ILE A 36 7.66 3.27 -2.77
C ILE A 36 6.37 3.58 -2.02
N ARG A 37 5.50 4.45 -2.57
CA ARG A 37 4.20 4.75 -1.95
C ARG A 37 3.31 3.51 -1.84
N LYS A 38 3.21 2.72 -2.91
CA LYS A 38 2.46 1.46 -2.91
C LYS A 38 3.01 0.47 -1.89
N ASP A 39 4.33 0.40 -1.72
CA ASP A 39 4.93 -0.47 -0.70
C ASP A 39 4.64 0.02 0.73
N GLN A 40 4.69 1.34 0.98
CA GLN A 40 4.28 1.92 2.26
C GLN A 40 2.82 1.59 2.60
N ASP A 41 1.92 1.73 1.64
CA ASP A 41 0.50 1.39 1.83
C ASP A 41 0.30 -0.10 2.13
N ARG A 42 1.04 -0.97 1.43
CA ARG A 42 1.02 -2.42 1.69
C ARG A 42 1.51 -2.76 3.09
N LEU A 43 2.59 -2.13 3.54
CA LEU A 43 3.12 -2.33 4.90
C LEU A 43 2.14 -1.80 5.96
N ARG A 44 1.52 -0.63 5.71
CA ARG A 44 0.49 -0.07 6.58
C ARG A 44 -0.71 -1.01 6.71
N LEU A 45 -1.23 -1.49 5.58
CA LEU A 45 -2.36 -2.43 5.56
C LEU A 45 -2.01 -3.70 6.33
N ARG A 46 -0.83 -4.27 6.10
CA ARG A 46 -0.36 -5.45 6.85
C ARG A 46 -0.32 -5.19 8.35
N GLY A 47 0.16 -4.02 8.77
CA GLY A 47 0.16 -3.62 10.17
C GLY A 47 -1.25 -3.58 10.78
N LEU A 48 -2.21 -3.01 10.05
CA LEU A 48 -3.61 -2.98 10.49
C LEU A 48 -4.23 -4.38 10.58
N LEU A 49 -3.94 -5.26 9.63
CA LEU A 49 -4.43 -6.64 9.67
C LEU A 49 -3.86 -7.42 10.87
N LEU A 50 -2.56 -7.23 11.18
CA LEU A 50 -1.97 -7.84 12.36
C LEU A 50 -2.53 -7.27 13.66
N ALA A 51 -2.76 -5.96 13.72
CA ALA A 51 -3.40 -5.32 14.87
C ALA A 51 -4.85 -5.81 15.08
N GLY A 52 -5.61 -5.99 13.99
CA GLY A 52 -6.94 -6.59 14.03
C GLY A 52 -6.93 -8.07 14.37
N ALA A 53 -5.92 -8.84 13.96
CA ALA A 53 -5.77 -10.24 14.35
C ALA A 53 -5.39 -10.39 15.84
N ALA A 54 -4.66 -9.42 16.38
CA ALA A 54 -4.29 -9.39 17.79
C ALA A 54 -5.38 -8.76 18.70
N SER A 55 -6.44 -8.18 18.12
CA SER A 55 -7.52 -7.61 18.91
C SER A 55 -8.39 -8.72 19.51
N ALA A 56 -9.13 -8.37 20.56
CA ALA A 56 -10.08 -9.30 21.15
C ALA A 56 -11.07 -9.77 20.07
N PRO A 57 -11.41 -11.07 20.03
CA PRO A 57 -12.37 -11.58 19.07
C PRO A 57 -13.65 -10.77 19.18
N ALA A 58 -14.16 -10.31 18.03
CA ALA A 58 -15.44 -9.62 17.99
C ALA A 58 -16.48 -10.55 18.61
N THR A 59 -17.11 -10.11 19.69
CA THR A 59 -18.32 -10.76 20.17
C THR A 59 -19.30 -10.77 18.99
N PRO A 60 -19.92 -11.91 18.66
CA PRO A 60 -20.94 -11.92 17.63
C PRO A 60 -21.96 -10.85 18.01
N ALA A 61 -22.19 -9.90 17.10
CA ALA A 61 -23.18 -8.86 17.32
C ALA A 61 -24.51 -9.57 17.57
N ALA A 62 -24.92 -9.65 18.83
CA ALA A 62 -26.26 -9.99 19.21
C ALA A 62 -27.11 -8.85 18.65
N ASP A 63 -27.82 -9.16 17.57
CA ASP A 63 -28.61 -8.28 16.72
C ASP A 63 -27.87 -7.32 15.75
N PRO A 64 -28.20 -7.37 14.45
CA PRO A 64 -27.72 -6.40 13.46
C PRO A 64 -28.18 -4.95 13.77
N ALA A 65 -29.21 -4.77 14.60
CA ALA A 65 -29.64 -3.45 15.08
C ALA A 65 -28.63 -2.81 16.06
N CYS A 66 -27.90 -3.60 16.84
CA CYS A 66 -26.91 -3.11 17.80
C CYS A 66 -25.62 -2.60 17.13
N PHE A 67 -25.27 -3.13 15.94
CA PHE A 67 -24.08 -2.73 15.20
C PHE A 67 -24.11 -1.25 14.78
N PHE A 68 -25.26 -0.75 14.34
CA PHE A 68 -25.41 0.62 13.85
C PHE A 68 -25.39 1.68 14.98
N VAL A 69 -25.92 1.33 16.16
CA VAL A 69 -26.03 2.26 17.30
C VAL A 69 -24.67 2.51 17.96
N SER A 70 -23.75 1.53 17.96
CA SER A 70 -22.45 1.67 18.62
C SER A 70 -21.41 2.47 17.83
N PHE A 71 -21.61 2.69 16.52
CA PHE A 71 -20.65 3.40 15.65
C PHE A 71 -21.07 4.84 15.30
N CYS A 72 -22.31 5.25 15.64
CA CYS A 72 -22.84 6.60 15.39
C CYS A 72 -22.78 7.55 16.61
N ARG A 73 -21.88 7.32 17.56
CA ARG A 73 -21.56 8.26 18.64
C ARG A 73 -20.07 8.59 18.64
#